data_AF-A0A0Q6WBE5-F1
#
_entry.id   AF-A0A0Q6WBE5-F1
#
_cell.length_a   1.000
_cell.length_b   1.000
_cell.length_c   1.000
_cell.angle_alpha   90.00
_cell.angle_beta   90.00
_cell.angle_gamma   90.00
#
_symmetry.space_group_name_H-M   'P 1'
#
loop_
_entity.id
_entity.type
_entity.pdbx_description
1 polymer ?
#
loop_
_entity_poly.entity_id
_entity_poly.type
_entity_poly.pdbx_seq_one_letter_code
_entity_poly.pdbx_strand_id
1 'polypeptide(L)'
;MHNTAIPMLFLLSGLAWAAPPANFDSPAAISAGQKRFNQNCVYCHGNAGSGGKGAPLQGRDDLPPQYLFDTISNGKTRGALQMPPWKEAFSPQEIWELSAYIHSLRAPASTAAPAR
;
A
#
# COMPACT_ATOMS: atom_id res chain seq x y z
N MET A 1 -25.51 50.07 12.27
CA MET A 1 -24.48 49.16 12.82
C MET A 1 -24.92 47.74 12.50
N HIS A 2 -24.54 47.22 11.32
CA HIS A 2 -24.89 45.86 10.92
C HIS A 2 -23.77 44.92 11.37
N ASN A 3 -24.08 44.11 12.37
CA ASN A 3 -23.20 43.11 12.96
C ASN A 3 -23.20 41.87 12.06
N THR A 4 -22.18 41.70 11.21
CA THR A 4 -22.02 40.52 10.37
C THR A 4 -21.19 39.47 11.10
N ALA A 5 -21.84 38.63 11.89
CA ALA A 5 -21.28 37.36 12.32
C ALA A 5 -21.58 36.31 11.24
N ILE A 6 -20.61 36.08 10.35
CA ILE A 6 -20.61 34.92 9.46
C ILE A 6 -19.95 33.79 10.25
N PRO A 7 -20.68 32.76 10.71
CA PRO A 7 -20.03 31.61 11.30
C PRO A 7 -19.26 30.88 10.19
N MET A 8 -17.95 30.77 10.38
CA MET A 8 -17.12 29.80 9.66
C MET A 8 -17.75 28.42 9.83
N LEU A 9 -18.35 27.89 8.76
CA LEU A 9 -18.80 26.51 8.74
C LEU A 9 -18.29 25.85 7.45
N PHE A 10 -17.48 24.80 7.67
CA PHE A 10 -17.05 23.78 6.72
C PHE A 10 -16.20 24.22 5.53
N LEU A 11 -14.90 24.44 5.79
CA LEU A 11 -13.85 24.11 4.84
C LEU A 11 -12.86 23.12 5.47
N LEU A 12 -13.34 21.91 5.76
CA LEU A 12 -12.48 20.76 6.04
C LEU A 12 -12.76 19.60 5.07
N SER A 13 -13.16 19.91 3.84
CA SER A 13 -13.03 18.96 2.73
C SER A 13 -11.60 19.02 2.17
N GLY A 14 -10.62 19.08 3.07
CA GLY A 14 -9.21 18.98 2.74
C GLY A 14 -8.83 17.51 2.70
N LEU A 15 -9.11 16.85 1.58
CA LEU A 15 -8.12 15.97 0.98
C LEU A 15 -7.43 15.01 1.98
N ALA A 16 -8.19 14.04 2.52
CA ALA A 16 -7.64 12.91 3.25
C ALA A 16 -6.91 11.99 2.26
N TRP A 17 -5.65 12.30 1.95
CA TRP A 17 -4.81 11.44 1.13
C TRP A 17 -4.50 10.28 2.04
N ALA A 18 -5.08 9.14 1.68
CA ALA A 18 -5.47 8.09 2.60
C ALA A 18 -4.29 7.66 3.46
N ALA A 19 -4.40 7.84 4.78
CA ALA A 19 -3.58 7.07 5.69
C ALA A 19 -3.99 5.59 5.60
N PRO A 20 -3.12 4.65 6.03
CA PRO A 20 -3.51 3.25 6.14
C PRO A 20 -4.82 3.11 6.95
N PRO A 21 -5.78 2.28 6.49
CA PRO A 21 -6.99 2.00 7.26
C PRO A 21 -6.65 1.43 8.64
N ALA A 22 -7.49 1.69 9.65
CA ALA A 22 -7.27 1.18 11.01
C ALA A 22 -7.15 -0.36 11.07
N ASN A 23 -7.79 -1.05 10.12
CA ASN A 23 -7.77 -2.51 9.96
C ASN A 23 -6.78 -2.99 8.87
N PHE A 24 -5.75 -2.22 8.55
CA PHE A 24 -4.79 -2.50 7.49
C PHE A 24 -4.19 -3.90 7.58
N ASP A 25 -3.66 -4.31 8.73
CA ASP A 25 -3.07 -5.65 8.91
C ASP A 25 -4.10 -6.73 9.29
N SER A 26 -5.40 -6.50 9.09
CA SER A 26 -6.43 -7.49 9.42
C SER A 26 -6.35 -8.72 8.50
N PRO A 27 -6.65 -9.94 9.00
CA PRO A 27 -6.67 -11.13 8.16
C PRO A 27 -7.58 -11.00 6.92
N ALA A 28 -8.68 -10.25 7.04
CA ALA A 28 -9.59 -9.97 5.93
C ALA A 28 -8.92 -9.11 4.84
N ALA A 29 -8.24 -8.02 5.22
CA ALA A 29 -7.53 -7.16 4.28
C ALA A 29 -6.40 -7.90 3.57
N ILE A 30 -5.62 -8.69 4.32
CA ILE A 30 -4.53 -9.52 3.79
C ILE A 30 -5.08 -10.57 2.80
N SER A 31 -6.18 -11.26 3.15
CA SER A 31 -6.80 -12.27 2.29
C SER A 31 -7.35 -11.66 0.99
N ALA A 32 -8.01 -10.50 1.06
CA ALA A 32 -8.48 -9.78 -0.12
C ALA A 32 -7.31 -9.33 -1.01
N GLY A 33 -6.27 -8.76 -0.40
CA GLY A 33 -5.05 -8.35 -1.07
C GLY A 33 -4.33 -9.50 -1.77
N GLN A 34 -4.23 -10.67 -1.12
CA GLN A 34 -3.62 -11.86 -1.69
C GLN A 34 -4.33 -12.32 -2.96
N LYS A 35 -5.67 -12.37 -2.95
CA LYS A 35 -6.47 -12.75 -4.12
C LYS A 35 -6.21 -11.82 -5.30
N ARG A 36 -6.22 -10.50 -5.04
CA ARG A 36 -5.98 -9.47 -6.06
C ARG A 36 -4.54 -9.51 -6.57
N PHE A 37 -3.57 -9.72 -5.68
CA PHE A 37 -2.16 -9.90 -6.05
C PHE A 37 -1.98 -11.09 -6.97
N ASN A 38 -2.65 -12.22 -6.66
CA ASN A 38 -2.58 -13.44 -7.44
C ASN A 38 -3.09 -13.28 -8.88
N GLN A 39 -4.05 -12.38 -9.09
CA GLN A 39 -4.65 -12.12 -10.39
C GLN A 39 -3.86 -11.11 -11.23
N ASN A 40 -3.17 -10.15 -10.59
CA ASN A 40 -2.69 -8.95 -11.29
C ASN A 40 -1.18 -8.70 -11.16
N CYS A 41 -0.55 -9.21 -10.10
CA CYS A 41 0.83 -8.80 -9.74
C CYS A 41 1.86 -9.92 -9.94
N VAL A 42 1.44 -11.18 -9.85
CA VAL A 42 2.32 -12.37 -9.88
C VAL A 42 3.17 -12.45 -11.14
N TYR A 43 2.61 -12.02 -12.27
CA TYR A 43 3.32 -12.06 -13.55
C TYR A 43 4.70 -11.37 -13.51
N CYS A 44 4.81 -10.28 -12.73
CA CYS A 44 6.08 -9.57 -12.56
C CYS A 44 6.74 -9.89 -11.23
N HIS A 45 5.98 -9.92 -10.13
CA HIS A 45 6.52 -10.02 -8.77
C HIS A 45 6.62 -11.45 -8.23
N GLY A 46 6.24 -12.45 -9.02
CA GLY A 46 6.33 -13.86 -8.64
C GLY A 46 5.30 -14.28 -7.59
N ASN A 47 5.16 -15.60 -7.41
CA ASN A 47 4.23 -16.14 -6.41
C ASN A 47 4.68 -15.72 -5.01
N ALA A 48 3.73 -15.28 -4.18
CA ALA A 48 4.02 -14.73 -2.85
C ALA A 48 5.12 -13.65 -2.84
N GLY A 49 5.25 -12.86 -3.91
CA GLY A 49 6.25 -11.79 -3.98
C GLY A 49 7.69 -12.27 -4.11
N SER A 50 7.92 -13.49 -4.58
CA SER A 50 9.27 -14.10 -4.73
C SER A 50 10.21 -13.33 -5.67
N GLY A 51 9.68 -12.40 -6.47
CA GLY A 51 10.41 -11.68 -7.50
C GLY A 51 10.39 -12.39 -8.86
N GLY A 52 10.99 -11.74 -9.86
CA GLY A 52 11.04 -12.22 -11.24
C GLY A 52 11.42 -11.08 -12.16
N LYS A 53 10.48 -10.67 -13.03
CA LYS A 53 10.65 -9.46 -13.86
C LYS A 53 10.68 -8.20 -12.99
N GLY A 54 9.84 -8.17 -11.96
CA GLY A 54 9.82 -7.15 -10.92
C GLY A 54 10.70 -7.52 -9.73
N ALA A 55 10.97 -6.53 -8.88
CA ALA A 55 11.72 -6.74 -7.64
C ALA A 55 11.01 -7.73 -6.70
N PRO A 56 11.76 -8.52 -5.92
CA PRO A 56 11.17 -9.32 -4.85
C PRO A 56 10.56 -8.42 -3.79
N LEU A 57 9.42 -8.86 -3.26
CA LEU A 57 8.67 -8.21 -2.19
C LEU A 57 8.69 -9.05 -0.91
N GLN A 58 8.86 -10.36 -1.04
CA GLN A 58 8.97 -11.29 0.07
C GLN A 58 10.17 -10.97 0.96
N GLY A 59 9.97 -10.98 2.27
CA GLY A 59 11.01 -10.79 3.27
C GLY A 59 11.43 -9.33 3.49
N ARG A 60 10.86 -8.37 2.75
CA ARG A 60 11.24 -6.95 2.85
C ARG A 60 10.56 -6.26 4.02
N ASP A 61 11.35 -5.62 4.87
CA ASP A 61 10.92 -4.82 6.02
C ASP A 61 11.06 -3.30 5.78
N ASP A 62 11.65 -2.90 4.66
CA ASP A 62 11.91 -1.51 4.26
C ASP A 62 10.81 -0.92 3.33
N LEU A 63 9.63 -1.53 3.31
CA LEU A 63 8.48 -1.12 2.49
C LEU A 63 7.33 -0.62 3.38
N PRO A 64 7.33 0.67 3.78
CA PRO A 64 6.27 1.20 4.64
C PRO A 64 4.92 1.22 3.92
N PRO A 65 3.78 1.07 4.63
CA PRO A 65 2.45 0.97 4.03
C PRO A 65 2.11 2.10 3.04
N GLN A 66 2.45 3.34 3.38
CA GLN A 66 2.20 4.48 2.50
C GLN A 66 3.01 4.40 1.20
N TYR A 67 4.27 3.99 1.28
CA TYR A 67 5.10 3.81 0.10
C TYR A 67 4.52 2.73 -0.82
N LEU A 68 4.00 1.63 -0.27
CA LEU A 68 3.32 0.59 -1.04
C LEU A 68 2.09 1.15 -1.75
N PHE A 69 1.23 1.87 -1.02
CA PHE A 69 0.03 2.49 -1.57
C PHE A 69 0.36 3.46 -2.71
N ASP A 70 1.32 4.36 -2.49
CA ASP A 70 1.70 5.38 -3.48
C ASP A 70 2.34 4.73 -4.71
N THR A 71 3.18 3.71 -4.50
CA THR A 71 3.83 2.97 -5.58
C THR A 71 2.81 2.22 -6.42
N ILE A 72 1.87 1.48 -5.80
CA ILE A 72 0.82 0.77 -6.54
C ILE A 72 -0.10 1.76 -7.27
N SER A 73 -0.49 2.85 -6.59
CA SER A 73 -1.39 3.85 -7.16
C SER A 73 -0.79 4.51 -8.40
N ASN A 74 0.46 4.95 -8.31
CA ASN A 74 1.08 5.80 -9.32
C ASN A 74 2.02 5.05 -10.27
N GLY A 75 2.29 3.78 -10.00
CA GLY A 75 3.30 3.02 -10.74
C GLY A 75 4.71 3.44 -10.36
N LYS A 76 5.70 2.78 -10.98
CA LYS A 76 7.12 3.10 -10.79
C LYS A 76 7.94 2.65 -11.99
N THR A 77 8.84 3.53 -12.42
CA THR A 77 9.81 3.26 -13.48
C THR A 77 11.20 3.01 -12.89
N ARG A 78 11.91 1.99 -13.38
CA ARG A 78 13.34 1.81 -13.14
C ARG A 78 14.02 1.36 -14.44
N GLY A 79 14.59 2.31 -15.17
CA GLY A 79 15.16 2.05 -16.50
C GLY A 79 14.08 1.54 -17.45
N ALA A 80 14.29 0.38 -18.06
CA ALA A 80 13.32 -0.26 -18.94
C ALA A 80 12.17 -0.97 -18.21
N LEU A 81 12.27 -1.20 -16.89
CA LEU A 81 11.21 -1.83 -16.12
C LEU A 81 10.14 -0.79 -15.75
N GLN A 82 8.90 -1.10 -16.10
CA GLN A 82 7.74 -0.25 -15.88
C GLN A 82 6.70 -1.01 -15.08
N MET A 83 6.41 -0.53 -13.86
CA MET A 83 5.21 -0.93 -13.14
C MET A 83 4.10 0.08 -13.46
N PRO A 84 2.97 -0.34 -14.07
CA PRO A 84 1.91 0.58 -14.43
C PRO A 84 1.23 1.19 -13.18
N PRO A 85 0.60 2.37 -13.30
CA PRO A 85 -0.29 2.89 -12.27
C PRO A 85 -1.55 2.04 -12.18
N TRP A 86 -1.99 1.72 -10.96
CA TRP A 86 -3.20 0.90 -10.74
C TRP A 86 -4.39 1.67 -10.17
N LYS A 87 -4.24 2.97 -9.86
CA LYS A 87 -5.34 3.80 -9.33
C LYS A 87 -6.52 3.99 -10.28
N GLU A 88 -6.36 3.69 -11.56
CA GLU A 88 -7.44 3.70 -12.55
C GLU A 88 -8.19 2.37 -12.60
N ALA A 89 -7.57 1.28 -12.13
CA ALA A 89 -8.13 -0.07 -12.15
C ALA A 89 -8.68 -0.51 -10.77
N PHE A 90 -8.14 0.03 -9.68
CA PHE A 90 -8.49 -0.32 -8.31
C PHE A 90 -8.88 0.92 -7.51
N SER A 91 -9.87 0.75 -6.64
CA SER A 91 -10.23 1.79 -5.67
C SER A 91 -9.14 1.92 -4.59
N PRO A 92 -9.12 3.04 -3.82
CA PRO A 92 -8.15 3.21 -2.74
C PRO A 92 -8.17 2.09 -1.71
N GLN A 93 -9.34 1.57 -1.35
CA GLN A 93 -9.44 0.45 -0.41
C GLN A 93 -8.75 -0.80 -0.98
N GLU A 94 -8.91 -1.06 -2.26
CA GLU A 94 -8.34 -2.22 -2.92
C GLU A 94 -6.81 -2.16 -3.02
N ILE A 95 -6.28 -0.96 -3.19
CA ILE A 95 -4.83 -0.71 -3.14
C ILE A 95 -4.33 -0.87 -1.70
N TRP A 96 -5.07 -0.45 -0.69
CA TRP A 96 -4.72 -0.72 0.71
C TRP A 96 -4.69 -2.21 1.04
N GLU A 97 -5.64 -3.00 0.53
CA GLU A 97 -5.64 -4.45 0.68
C GLU A 97 -4.40 -5.08 0.00
N LEU A 98 -4.04 -4.64 -1.22
CA LEU A 98 -2.80 -5.07 -1.88
C LEU A 98 -1.56 -4.72 -1.04
N SER A 99 -1.48 -3.49 -0.53
CA SER A 99 -0.41 -3.05 0.35
C SER A 99 -0.35 -3.87 1.64
N ALA A 100 -1.49 -4.22 2.24
CA ALA A 100 -1.57 -5.05 3.45
C ALA A 100 -1.00 -6.44 3.20
N TYR A 101 -1.38 -7.06 2.07
CA TYR A 101 -0.82 -8.34 1.68
C TYR A 101 0.70 -8.27 1.51
N ILE A 102 1.21 -7.29 0.75
CA ILE A 102 2.67 -7.14 0.54
C ILE A 102 3.39 -6.88 1.86
N HIS A 103 2.84 -6.02 2.72
CA HIS A 103 3.38 -5.72 4.05
C HIS A 103 3.42 -6.95 4.95
N SER A 104 2.47 -7.89 4.81
CA SER A 104 2.45 -9.14 5.55
C SER A 104 3.55 -10.13 5.14
N LEU A 105 4.18 -9.94 3.96
CA LEU A 105 5.27 -10.79 3.48
C LEU A 105 6.64 -10.45 4.10
N ARG A 106 6.72 -9.41 4.93
CA ARG A 106 7.96 -8.99 5.60
C ARG A 106 8.57 -10.11 6.44
N ALA A 107 9.89 -10.09 6.60
CA ALA A 107 10.52 -10.97 7.58
C ALA A 107 9.97 -10.65 8.98
N PRO A 108 9.77 -11.65 9.86
CA PRO A 108 9.49 -11.37 11.26
C PRO A 108 10.64 -10.52 11.80
N ALA A 109 10.31 -9.49 12.58
CA ALA A 109 11.32 -8.64 13.22
C ALA A 109 12.32 -9.54 13.93
N SER A 110 13.58 -9.53 13.50
CA SER A 110 14.61 -10.37 14.11
C SER A 110 14.70 -10.01 15.58
N THR A 111 14.29 -10.92 16.45
CA THR A 111 14.70 -10.91 17.86
C THR A 111 16.16 -11.34 17.92
N ALA A 112 17.04 -10.52 17.35
CA ALA A 112 18.47 -10.65 17.56
C ALA A 112 18.74 -10.30 19.03
N ALA A 113 18.82 -11.34 19.86
CA ALA A 113 19.34 -11.22 21.22
C ALA A 113 20.72 -10.54 21.18
N PRO A 114 21.05 -9.64 22.12
CA PRO A 114 22.36 -9.00 22.11
C PRO A 114 23.44 -10.07 22.26
N ALA A 115 24.43 -10.02 21.37
CA ALA A 115 25.62 -10.85 21.49
C ALA A 115 26.26 -10.60 22.86
N ARG A 116 26.58 -11.68 23.57
CA ARG A 116 27.26 -11.67 24.88
C ARG A 116 28.67 -11.12 24.77
#